data_AF-A0A2P5BZD6-F1
#
_entry.id   AF-A0A2P5BZD6-F1
#
_cell.length_a   1.000
_cell.length_b   1.000
_cell.length_c   1.000
_cell.angle_alpha   90.00
_cell.angle_beta   90.00
_cell.angle_gamma   90.00
#
_symmetry.space_group_name_H-M   'P 1'
#
loop_
_entity.id
_entity.type
_entity.pdbx_description
1 polymer ?
#
loop_
_entity_poly.entity_id
_entity_poly.type
_entity_poly.pdbx_seq_one_letter_code
_entity_poly.pdbx_strand_id
1 'polypeptide(L)'
;MAPEVFKHRRYDKKVDVFSFAMILYEMLEGDPPLANYEPYEAAKYVAEGHRPTFRAKGFLPDLRELTEQCWAPDMNQRPSFLDILKRLEKIKENLPTDHHWHLFNP
;
A
#
# COMPACT_ATOMS: atom_id res chain seq x y z
N MET A 1 -2.69 -3.24 9.96
CA MET A 1 -1.67 -4.10 10.62
C MET A 1 -1.39 -5.32 9.76
N ALA A 2 -0.15 -5.80 9.70
CA ALA A 2 0.17 -7.03 8.95
C ALA A 2 -0.54 -8.27 9.57
N PRO A 3 -1.04 -9.22 8.76
CA PRO A 3 -1.79 -10.39 9.24
C PRO A 3 -1.05 -11.23 10.29
N GLU A 4 0.26 -11.42 10.12
CA GLU A 4 1.09 -12.21 11.03
C GLU A 4 1.28 -11.55 12.41
N VAL A 5 1.29 -10.21 12.47
CA VAL A 5 1.35 -9.46 13.72
C VAL A 5 0.04 -9.62 14.48
N PHE A 6 -1.10 -9.43 13.79
CA PHE A 6 -2.42 -9.63 14.37
C PHE A 6 -2.62 -11.06 14.89
N LYS A 7 -2.12 -12.05 14.16
CA LYS A 7 -2.19 -13.48 14.53
C LYS A 7 -1.12 -13.91 15.55
N HIS A 8 -0.34 -12.98 16.10
CA HIS A 8 0.72 -13.26 17.09
C HIS A 8 1.73 -14.33 16.59
N ARG A 9 2.01 -14.33 15.29
CA ARG A 9 2.99 -15.23 14.66
C ARG A 9 4.36 -14.56 14.64
N ARG A 10 5.42 -15.35 14.43
CA ARG A 10 6.76 -14.80 14.19
C ARG A 10 6.74 -13.92 12.95
N TYR A 11 7.35 -12.75 13.04
CA TYR A 11 7.45 -11.77 11.97
C TYR A 11 8.83 -11.15 11.90
N ASP A 12 9.12 -10.46 10.81
CA ASP A 12 10.33 -9.68 10.57
C ASP A 12 9.97 -8.28 10.05
N LYS A 13 10.97 -7.55 9.51
CA LYS A 13 10.78 -6.21 8.93
C LYS A 13 9.81 -6.14 7.74
N LYS A 14 9.34 -7.27 7.19
CA LYS A 14 8.32 -7.30 6.11
C LYS A 14 6.95 -6.85 6.60
N VAL A 15 6.73 -6.75 7.90
CA VAL A 15 5.51 -6.13 8.47
C VAL A 15 5.44 -4.63 8.16
N ASP A 16 6.60 -3.97 8.06
CA ASP A 16 6.67 -2.54 7.73
C ASP A 16 6.35 -2.31 6.25
N VAL A 17 6.74 -3.26 5.38
CA VAL A 17 6.36 -3.26 3.96
C VAL A 17 4.85 -3.38 3.79
N PHE A 18 4.19 -4.19 4.61
CA PHE A 18 2.73 -4.29 4.63
C PHE A 18 2.09 -2.96 5.05
N SER A 19 2.58 -2.34 6.13
CA SER A 19 2.08 -1.05 6.60
C SER A 19 2.30 0.06 5.56
N PHE A 20 3.43 0.03 4.86
CA PHE A 20 3.70 0.93 3.74
C PHE A 20 2.66 0.79 2.61
N ALA A 21 2.21 -0.43 2.30
CA ALA A 21 1.14 -0.64 1.33
C ALA A 21 -0.19 0.01 1.75
N MET A 22 -0.52 0.02 3.05
CA MET A 22 -1.71 0.70 3.58
C MET A 22 -1.61 2.22 3.38
N ILE A 23 -0.43 2.79 3.61
CA ILE A 23 -0.16 4.22 3.37
C ILE A 23 -0.26 4.54 1.88
N LEU A 24 0.34 3.72 1.01
CA LEU A 24 0.22 3.90 -0.44
C LEU A 24 -1.24 3.84 -0.90
N TYR A 25 -2.03 2.90 -0.38
CA TYR A 25 -3.45 2.82 -0.68
C TYR A 25 -4.20 4.09 -0.27
N GLU A 26 -3.96 4.60 0.94
CA GLU A 26 -4.56 5.85 1.43
C GLU A 26 -4.17 7.05 0.55
N MET A 27 -2.90 7.15 0.16
CA MET A 27 -2.42 8.21 -0.74
C MET A 27 -3.08 8.14 -2.12
N LEU A 28 -3.35 6.93 -2.62
CA LEU A 28 -4.05 6.75 -3.89
C LEU A 28 -5.53 7.11 -3.72
N GLU A 29 -6.24 6.45 -2.83
CA GLU A 29 -7.70 6.59 -2.72
C GLU A 29 -8.15 7.87 -2.02
N GLY A 30 -7.25 8.57 -1.33
CA GLY A 30 -7.53 9.79 -0.57
C GLY A 30 -8.29 9.54 0.75
N ASP A 31 -8.41 8.27 1.15
CA ASP A 31 -9.15 7.83 2.34
C ASP A 31 -8.46 6.61 2.96
N PRO A 32 -8.39 6.49 4.29
CA PRO A 32 -7.75 5.34 4.93
C PRO A 32 -8.38 4.00 4.50
N PRO A 33 -7.58 2.93 4.40
CA PRO A 33 -8.12 1.61 4.12
C PRO A 33 -9.09 1.21 5.22
N LEU A 34 -10.31 0.81 4.83
CA LEU A 34 -11.35 0.35 5.74
C LEU A 34 -11.78 1.41 6.76
N ALA A 35 -11.85 2.69 6.38
CA ALA A 35 -12.22 3.81 7.26
C ALA A 35 -13.55 3.65 8.03
N ASN A 36 -14.48 2.82 7.52
CA ASN A 36 -15.76 2.54 8.17
C ASN A 36 -15.69 1.43 9.25
N TYR A 37 -14.53 0.83 9.47
CA TYR A 37 -14.33 -0.24 10.44
C TYR A 37 -13.64 0.30 11.69
N GLU A 38 -14.03 -0.21 12.85
CA GLU A 38 -13.22 -0.05 14.06
C GLU A 38 -11.82 -0.66 13.85
N PRO A 39 -10.75 -0.09 14.44
CA PRO A 39 -9.37 -0.50 14.16
C PRO A 39 -9.10 -1.99 14.34
N TYR A 40 -9.70 -2.61 15.36
CA TYR A 40 -9.59 -4.04 15.60
C TYR A 40 -10.28 -4.88 14.51
N GLU A 41 -11.50 -4.50 14.12
CA GLU A 41 -12.27 -5.19 13.07
C GLU A 41 -11.59 -5.05 11.71
N ALA A 42 -11.02 -3.88 11.41
CA ALA A 42 -10.22 -3.67 10.20
C ALA A 42 -9.00 -4.61 10.16
N ALA A 43 -8.26 -4.71 11.28
CA ALA A 43 -7.11 -5.59 11.37
C ALA A 43 -7.50 -7.08 11.24
N LYS A 44 -8.62 -7.48 11.85
CA LYS A 44 -9.18 -8.83 11.72
C LYS A 44 -9.58 -9.15 10.28
N TYR A 45 -10.33 -8.26 9.63
CA TYR A 45 -10.78 -8.40 8.24
C TYR A 45 -9.59 -8.60 7.28
N VAL A 46 -8.53 -7.82 7.47
CA VAL A 46 -7.27 -7.96 6.72
C VAL A 46 -6.55 -9.27 7.03
N ALA A 47 -6.54 -9.70 8.29
CA ALA A 47 -5.93 -10.95 8.72
C ALA A 47 -6.65 -12.19 8.16
N GLU A 48 -7.93 -12.08 7.85
CA GLU A 48 -8.74 -13.11 7.17
C GLU A 48 -8.46 -13.19 5.65
N GLY A 49 -7.66 -12.27 5.10
CA GLY A 49 -7.21 -12.30 3.71
C GLY A 49 -7.86 -11.26 2.82
N HIS A 50 -8.82 -10.50 3.33
CA HIS A 50 -9.45 -9.43 2.57
C HIS A 50 -8.49 -8.24 2.37
N ARG A 51 -8.70 -7.50 1.29
CA ARG A 51 -7.92 -6.30 0.94
C ARG A 51 -8.84 -5.18 0.50
N PRO A 52 -8.46 -3.91 0.71
CA PRO A 52 -9.21 -2.78 0.18
C PRO A 52 -9.26 -2.80 -1.36
N THR A 53 -10.41 -2.43 -1.93
CA THR A 53 -10.57 -2.29 -3.39
C THR A 53 -10.15 -0.88 -3.82
N PHE A 54 -9.40 -0.78 -4.91
CA PHE A 54 -9.08 0.50 -5.56
C PHE A 54 -10.29 1.00 -6.38
N ARG A 55 -10.81 2.19 -6.06
CA ARG A 55 -11.95 2.80 -6.74
C ARG A 55 -11.50 3.84 -7.76
N ALA A 56 -10.42 4.56 -7.49
CA ALA A 56 -10.03 5.64 -8.38
C ALA A 56 -9.33 5.12 -9.65
N LYS A 57 -9.65 5.81 -10.76
CA LYS A 57 -9.35 5.38 -12.12
C LYS A 57 -8.14 6.08 -12.75
N GLY A 58 -7.53 7.03 -12.03
CA GLY A 58 -6.48 7.91 -12.53
C GLY A 58 -5.05 7.52 -12.13
N PHE A 59 -4.84 6.40 -11.44
CA PHE A 59 -3.49 6.02 -10.99
C PHE A 59 -2.73 5.22 -12.03
N LEU A 60 -1.40 5.31 -11.95
CA LEU A 60 -0.50 4.46 -12.71
C LEU A 60 -0.73 2.99 -12.32
N PRO A 61 -1.03 2.09 -13.29
CA PRO A 61 -1.19 0.65 -13.03
C PRO A 61 -0.02 0.05 -12.24
N ASP A 62 1.20 0.49 -12.54
CA ASP A 62 2.43 0.03 -11.88
C ASP A 62 2.44 0.32 -10.37
N LEU A 63 1.85 1.44 -9.94
CA LEU A 63 1.79 1.83 -8.53
C LEU A 63 0.74 1.00 -7.78
N ARG A 64 -0.37 0.66 -8.45
CA ARG A 64 -1.35 -0.30 -7.93
C ARG A 64 -0.71 -1.67 -7.74
N GLU A 65 -0.05 -2.18 -8.77
CA GLU A 65 0.62 -3.48 -8.74
C GLU A 65 1.69 -3.54 -7.64
N LEU A 66 2.49 -2.47 -7.49
CA LEU A 66 3.47 -2.35 -6.41
C LEU A 66 2.81 -2.40 -5.03
N THR A 67 1.73 -1.63 -4.85
CA THR A 67 0.95 -1.63 -3.60
C THR A 67 0.41 -3.03 -3.29
N GLU A 68 -0.10 -3.73 -4.31
CA GLU A 68 -0.65 -5.07 -4.15
C GLU A 68 0.40 -6.12 -3.76
N GLN A 69 1.62 -6.00 -4.30
CA GLN A 69 2.73 -6.87 -3.91
C GLN A 69 3.22 -6.58 -2.48
N CYS A 70 3.23 -5.31 -2.06
CA CYS A 70 3.65 -4.92 -0.71
C CYS A 70 2.72 -5.48 0.40
N TRP A 71 1.43 -5.74 0.11
CA TRP A 71 0.49 -6.35 1.05
C TRP A 71 0.19 -7.84 0.79
N ALA A 72 1.08 -8.53 0.07
CA ALA A 72 0.94 -9.94 -0.23
C ALA A 72 0.70 -10.78 1.06
N PRO A 73 -0.18 -11.81 1.02
CA PRO A 73 -0.44 -12.66 2.17
C PRO A 73 0.82 -13.36 2.69
N ASP A 74 1.65 -13.86 1.78
CA ASP A 74 2.97 -14.41 2.10
C ASP A 74 4.01 -13.28 2.23
N MET A 75 4.63 -13.16 3.41
CA MET A 75 5.67 -12.17 3.69
C MET A 75 6.88 -12.28 2.77
N ASN A 76 7.17 -13.49 2.25
CA ASN A 76 8.30 -13.72 1.36
C ASN A 76 8.07 -13.15 -0.04
N GLN A 77 6.80 -12.98 -0.44
CA GLN A 77 6.43 -12.37 -1.72
C GLN A 77 6.47 -10.85 -1.67
N ARG A 78 6.50 -10.25 -0.48
CA ARG A 78 6.60 -8.80 -0.34
C ARG A 78 8.00 -8.37 -0.77
N PRO A 79 8.15 -7.29 -1.57
CA PRO A 79 9.47 -6.79 -1.97
C PRO A 79 10.29 -6.28 -0.77
N SER A 80 11.59 -6.06 -0.95
CA SER A 80 12.36 -5.27 0.03
C SER A 80 12.12 -3.77 -0.20
N PHE A 81 12.37 -2.93 0.80
CA PHE A 81 12.31 -1.47 0.60
C PHE A 81 13.26 -0.98 -0.50
N LEU A 82 14.38 -1.66 -0.73
CA LEU A 82 15.29 -1.33 -1.83
C LEU A 82 14.63 -1.63 -3.19
N ASP A 83 13.89 -2.72 -3.32
CA ASP A 83 13.17 -3.06 -4.56
C ASP A 83 11.99 -2.12 -4.79
N ILE A 84 11.28 -1.74 -3.70
CA ILE A 84 10.23 -0.74 -3.72
C ILE A 84 10.77 0.59 -4.24
N LEU A 85 11.89 1.07 -3.68
CA LEU A 85 12.53 2.33 -4.10
C LEU A 85 12.85 2.31 -5.60
N LYS A 86 13.53 1.26 -6.08
CA LYS A 86 13.86 1.11 -7.52
C LYS A 86 12.62 1.13 -8.42
N ARG A 87 11.52 0.48 -8.00
CA ARG A 87 10.26 0.52 -8.76
C ARG A 87 9.64 1.91 -8.74
N LEU A 88 9.62 2.59 -7.60
CA LEU A 88 9.09 3.95 -7.50
C LEU A 88 9.88 4.94 -8.35
N GLU A 89 11.22 4.82 -8.41
CA GLU A 89 12.06 5.63 -9.28
C GLU A 89 11.71 5.43 -10.75
N LYS A 90 11.56 4.16 -11.19
CA LYS A 90 11.13 3.85 -12.56
C LYS A 90 9.71 4.36 -12.86
N ILE A 91 8.79 4.23 -11.92
CA ILE A 91 7.42 4.77 -12.05
C ILE A 91 7.48 6.30 -12.22
N LYS A 92 8.32 6.96 -11.43
CA LYS A 92 8.51 8.43 -11.49
C LYS A 92 9.06 8.89 -12.83
N GLU A 93 9.99 8.16 -13.44
CA GLU A 93 10.53 8.49 -14.78
C GLU A 93 9.46 8.42 -15.88
N ASN A 94 8.43 7.61 -15.71
CA ASN A 94 7.33 7.44 -16.65
C ASN A 94 6.11 8.32 -16.34
N LEU A 95 6.18 9.15 -15.29
CA LEU A 95 5.12 10.12 -15.02
C LEU A 95 5.10 11.18 -16.12
N PRO A 96 3.93 11.50 -16.68
CA PRO A 96 3.78 12.68 -17.52
C PRO A 96 4.26 13.91 -16.74
N THR A 97 5.07 14.76 -17.38
CA THR A 97 5.63 15.98 -16.79
C THR A 97 4.56 17.00 -16.36
N ASP A 98 3.28 16.72 -16.66
CA ASP A 98 2.16 17.63 -16.50
C ASP A 98 1.30 17.30 -15.27
N HIS A 99 1.95 17.09 -14.12
CA HIS A 99 1.27 17.15 -12.83
C HIS A 99 1.53 18.52 -12.20
N HIS A 100 0.82 19.51 -12.75
CA HIS A 100 0.53 20.76 -12.08
C HIS A 100 -0.26 20.46 -10.78
N TRP A 101 0.43 19.99 -9.73
CA TRP A 101 -0.10 20.07 -8.36
C TRP A 101 -0.05 21.56 -7.97
N HIS A 102 -1.07 22.31 -8.37
CA HIS A 102 -1.25 23.72 -8.00
C HIS A 102 -1.41 23.96 -6.49
N LEU A 103 -1.32 22.92 -5.67
CA LEU A 103 -1.50 23.02 -4.23
C LEU A 103 -0.34 23.67 -3.47
N PHE A 104 0.76 24.03 -4.15
CA PHE A 104 1.84 24.80 -3.55
C PHE A 104 2.23 26.08 -4.31
N ASN A 105 1.37 26.59 -5.20
CA ASN A 105 1.57 27.96 -5.69
C ASN A 105 0.83 28.94 -4.77
N PRO A 106 1.53 29.89 -4.10
CA PRO A 106 0.90 30.94 -3.30
C PRO A 106 0.12 31.95 -4.14
#